data_AF-A0A257UKA9-F1
#
_entry.id   AF-A0A257UKA9-F1
#
_cell.length_a   1.000
_cell.length_b   1.000
_cell.length_c   1.000
_cell.angle_alpha   90.00
_cell.angle_beta   90.00
_cell.angle_gamma   90.00
#
_symmetry.space_group_name_H-M   'P 1'
#
loop_
_entity.id
_entity.type
_entity.pdbx_description
1 polymer ?
#
loop_
_entity_poly.entity_id
_entity_poly.type
_entity_poly.pdbx_seq_one_letter_code
_entity_poly.pdbx_strand_id
1 'polypeptide(L)'
;GKWFSWVHVYDPHAPYAPPPEWAAKFPSDPYLGEVSWTDFALGALFERLATLSRSTLVIVTADHGEGLGDHGELTHSLFAYESTLHVPLIIAELGGAQTSAPKGVTINTPVRHIDLLPTILDAAGAPAGPSLSGSSLRDLITFGDGADRPSYFEAMSANIARGWAPLRGVLVGREKFIDLPIAELYDLQADTKERRNIVAVRTDRERVLYNTLKSFNVAPPGRPQAESTDTVEALRSLGYIGGAVAAVRERYTEADDPKKLIALEQTMTQAMTAYRAGKVDDAIAMYKSVIARRADTEDAYRKLAFVYWQTGRPVDAVSTLEAALRAGVTQSEVKIKLGEYL
;
A
#
# COMPACT_ATOMS: atom_id res chain seq x y z
N GLY A 1 10.50 17.63 30.55
CA GLY A 1 11.42 16.74 29.80
C GLY A 1 11.22 16.89 28.29
N LYS A 2 12.01 16.17 27.49
CA LYS A 2 11.70 15.94 26.07
C LYS A 2 10.42 15.09 25.99
N TRP A 3 9.64 15.25 24.93
CA TRP A 3 8.44 14.46 24.68
C TRP A 3 8.44 14.05 23.21
N PHE A 4 7.77 12.94 22.93
CA PHE A 4 7.49 12.44 21.59
C PHE A 4 5.99 12.15 21.53
N SER A 5 5.34 12.58 20.45
CA SER A 5 3.93 12.31 20.21
C SER A 5 3.79 11.79 18.79
N TRP A 6 3.19 10.61 18.66
CA TRP A 6 2.76 10.07 17.39
C TRP A 6 1.26 10.30 17.26
N VAL A 7 0.89 11.13 16.29
CA VAL A 7 -0.51 11.42 15.97
C VAL A 7 -0.83 10.67 14.69
N HIS A 8 -1.62 9.62 14.81
CA HIS A 8 -2.10 8.83 13.67
C HIS A 8 -3.53 9.26 13.36
N VAL A 9 -3.74 9.77 12.14
CA VAL A 9 -5.06 10.09 11.61
C VAL A 9 -5.54 8.91 10.78
N TYR A 10 -6.82 8.56 10.91
CA TYR A 10 -7.41 7.50 10.08
C TYR A 10 -7.68 8.01 8.65
N ASP A 11 -8.09 9.28 8.53
CA ASP A 11 -8.47 9.88 7.25
C ASP A 11 -7.26 10.51 6.54
N PRO A 12 -7.19 10.46 5.20
CA PRO A 12 -8.16 9.84 4.31
C PRO A 12 -8.02 8.31 4.20
N HIS A 13 -9.13 7.57 4.17
CA HIS A 13 -9.11 6.12 3.99
C HIS A 13 -10.38 5.58 3.32
N ALA A 14 -10.22 4.70 2.32
CA ALA A 14 -11.36 4.10 1.63
C ALA A 14 -12.18 3.15 2.55
N PRO A 15 -13.52 3.14 2.50
CA PRO A 15 -14.39 3.99 1.68
C PRO A 15 -14.47 5.42 2.23
N TYR A 16 -14.26 6.40 1.35
CA TYR A 16 -14.24 7.81 1.74
C TYR A 16 -15.65 8.28 2.15
N ALA A 17 -15.77 8.79 3.37
CA ALA A 17 -16.99 9.29 3.97
C ALA A 17 -16.70 10.52 4.85
N PRO A 18 -16.28 11.65 4.24
CA PRO A 18 -15.95 12.85 5.00
C PRO A 18 -17.17 13.37 5.81
N PRO A 19 -16.96 14.11 6.92
CA PRO A 19 -18.06 14.67 7.69
C PRO A 19 -18.99 15.53 6.84
N PRO A 20 -20.30 15.65 7.18
CA PRO A 20 -21.30 16.26 6.30
C PRO A 20 -20.94 17.64 5.74
N GLU A 21 -20.28 18.49 6.53
CA GLU A 21 -19.83 19.81 6.06
C GLU A 21 -18.77 19.71 4.96
N TRP A 22 -17.81 18.78 5.07
CA TRP A 22 -16.79 18.54 4.05
C TRP A 22 -17.35 17.76 2.86
N ALA A 23 -18.23 16.79 3.09
CA ALA A 23 -18.94 16.10 2.02
C ALA A 23 -19.73 17.10 1.14
N ALA A 24 -20.35 18.12 1.75
CA ALA A 24 -21.06 19.17 1.02
C ALA A 24 -20.11 20.11 0.24
N LYS A 25 -18.90 20.37 0.76
CA LYS A 25 -17.87 21.16 0.08
C LYS A 25 -17.21 20.41 -1.09
N PHE A 26 -17.10 19.09 -0.99
CA PHE A 26 -16.43 18.22 -1.95
C PHE A 26 -17.35 17.09 -2.47
N PRO A 27 -18.51 17.41 -3.06
CA PRO A 27 -19.53 16.40 -3.41
C PRO A 27 -19.09 15.42 -4.50
N SER A 28 -18.12 15.79 -5.33
CA SER A 28 -17.56 14.96 -6.40
C SER A 28 -16.20 14.35 -6.07
N ASP A 29 -15.64 14.67 -4.90
CA ASP A 29 -14.29 14.24 -4.51
C ASP A 29 -14.24 14.00 -2.98
N PRO A 30 -14.86 12.90 -2.52
CA PRO A 30 -14.91 12.61 -1.09
C PRO A 30 -13.52 12.35 -0.49
N TYR A 31 -12.53 11.94 -1.30
CA TYR A 31 -11.13 11.83 -0.88
C TYR A 31 -10.57 13.20 -0.49
N LEU A 32 -10.73 14.22 -1.36
CA LEU A 32 -10.32 15.58 -1.03
C LEU A 32 -11.13 16.16 0.14
N GLY A 33 -12.38 15.72 0.30
CA GLY A 33 -13.19 16.02 1.48
C GLY A 33 -12.55 15.54 2.78
N GLU A 34 -12.05 14.31 2.80
CA GLU A 34 -11.34 13.76 3.96
C GLU A 34 -9.99 14.43 4.19
N VAL A 35 -9.21 14.66 3.13
CA VAL A 35 -7.93 15.42 3.23
C VAL A 35 -8.17 16.79 3.85
N SER A 36 -9.19 17.51 3.38
CA SER A 36 -9.53 18.84 3.87
C SER A 36 -10.09 18.84 5.29
N TRP A 37 -10.72 17.74 5.70
CA TRP A 37 -11.16 17.54 7.09
C TRP A 37 -9.95 17.30 8.00
N THR A 38 -9.03 16.43 7.59
CA THR A 38 -7.79 16.14 8.32
C THR A 38 -6.96 17.40 8.52
N ASP A 39 -6.79 18.22 7.49
CA ASP A 39 -6.09 19.52 7.58
C ASP A 39 -6.73 20.43 8.64
N PHE A 40 -8.06 20.60 8.59
CA PHE A 40 -8.80 21.39 9.57
C PHE A 40 -8.66 20.84 11.00
N ALA A 41 -8.81 19.52 11.17
CA ALA A 41 -8.75 18.87 12.47
C ALA A 41 -7.37 19.00 13.13
N LEU A 42 -6.30 19.01 12.33
CA LEU A 42 -4.93 19.19 12.82
C LEU A 42 -4.56 20.67 13.06
N GLY A 43 -5.31 21.62 12.50
CA GLY A 43 -5.05 23.06 12.63
C GLY A 43 -4.87 23.51 14.07
N ALA A 44 -5.78 23.12 14.97
CA ALA A 44 -5.74 23.53 16.38
C ALA A 44 -4.48 22.99 17.11
N LEU A 45 -3.99 21.82 16.70
CA LEU A 45 -2.73 21.26 17.22
C LEU A 45 -1.54 22.12 16.78
N PHE A 46 -1.44 22.43 15.49
CA PHE A 46 -0.34 23.25 14.97
C PHE A 46 -0.34 24.66 15.55
N GLU A 47 -1.51 25.30 15.65
CA GLU A 47 -1.68 26.59 16.31
C GLU A 47 -1.19 26.55 17.76
N ARG A 48 -1.56 25.51 18.51
CA ARG A 48 -1.11 25.35 19.89
C ARG A 48 0.41 25.16 19.97
N LEU A 49 0.99 24.31 19.12
CA LEU A 49 2.44 24.09 19.08
C LEU A 49 3.21 25.39 18.77
N ALA A 50 2.67 26.23 17.89
CA ALA A 50 3.28 27.51 17.53
C ALA A 50 3.35 28.52 18.71
N THR A 51 2.46 28.41 19.69
CA THR A 51 2.47 29.27 20.90
C THR A 51 3.41 28.80 22.00
N LEU A 52 4.01 27.61 21.88
CA LEU A 52 4.89 27.09 22.92
C LEU A 52 6.19 27.90 22.98
N SER A 53 6.69 28.14 24.18
CA SER A 53 7.98 28.82 24.41
C SER A 53 9.20 27.96 24.00
N ARG A 54 8.99 26.69 23.67
CA ARG A 54 10.01 25.74 23.22
C ARG A 54 9.80 25.40 21.76
N SER A 55 10.90 25.24 21.03
CA SER A 55 10.86 24.69 19.66
C SER A 55 10.41 23.23 19.69
N THR A 56 9.58 22.88 18.72
CA THR A 56 9.03 21.54 18.49
C THR A 56 9.25 21.15 17.04
N LEU A 57 9.98 20.07 16.80
CA LEU A 57 10.08 19.47 15.47
C LEU A 57 8.76 18.76 15.14
N VAL A 58 8.13 19.19 14.05
CA VAL A 58 6.91 18.63 13.50
C VAL A 58 7.24 17.98 12.17
N ILE A 59 6.86 16.71 12.02
CA ILE A 59 7.00 15.95 10.79
C ILE A 59 5.60 15.51 10.37
N VAL A 60 5.13 15.98 9.22
CA VAL A 60 3.86 15.55 8.61
C VAL A 60 4.19 14.66 7.43
N THR A 61 3.65 13.45 7.41
CA THR A 61 3.84 12.49 6.32
C THR A 61 2.65 11.53 6.22
N ALA A 62 2.61 10.71 5.18
CA ALA A 62 1.66 9.61 5.03
C ALA A 62 2.43 8.28 4.98
N ASP A 63 1.81 7.18 5.37
CA ASP A 63 2.42 5.84 5.30
C ASP A 63 2.50 5.29 3.86
N HIS A 64 1.53 5.68 3.01
CA HIS A 64 1.54 5.48 1.56
C HIS A 64 0.67 6.55 0.86
N GLY A 65 0.73 6.57 -0.47
CA GLY A 65 -0.16 7.36 -1.32
C GLY A 65 -1.43 6.59 -1.72
N GLU A 66 -2.26 7.17 -2.56
CA GLU A 66 -3.54 6.59 -2.98
C GLU A 66 -3.62 6.51 -4.52
N GLY A 67 -4.05 5.36 -5.04
CA GLY A 67 -4.08 5.10 -6.47
C GLY A 67 -5.09 5.97 -7.22
N LEU A 68 -6.28 6.21 -6.66
CA LEU A 68 -7.33 7.07 -7.26
C LEU A 68 -7.65 6.75 -8.74
N GLY A 69 -7.45 5.49 -9.15
CA GLY A 69 -7.65 5.01 -10.52
C GLY A 69 -6.41 5.03 -11.41
N ASP A 70 -5.29 5.60 -10.97
CA ASP A 70 -4.02 5.53 -11.70
C ASP A 70 -3.60 4.05 -11.85
N HIS A 71 -3.17 3.70 -13.06
CA HIS A 71 -2.86 2.31 -13.47
C HIS A 71 -4.00 1.30 -13.23
N GLY A 72 -5.23 1.78 -13.09
CA GLY A 72 -6.42 0.97 -12.83
C GLY A 72 -6.62 0.61 -11.36
N GLU A 73 -5.74 1.01 -10.46
CA GLU A 73 -5.89 0.77 -9.03
C GLU A 73 -6.69 1.91 -8.38
N LEU A 74 -7.85 1.58 -7.79
CA LEU A 74 -8.73 2.57 -7.17
C LEU A 74 -8.20 3.07 -5.81
N THR A 75 -7.51 2.19 -5.08
CA THR A 75 -6.99 2.44 -3.74
C THR A 75 -5.47 2.19 -3.73
N HIS A 76 -4.97 1.39 -2.80
CA HIS A 76 -3.58 0.96 -2.70
C HIS A 76 -3.51 -0.55 -2.41
N SER A 77 -2.27 -1.10 -2.39
CA SER A 77 -1.84 -2.48 -2.06
C SER A 77 -1.46 -3.36 -3.25
N LEU A 78 -1.93 -3.08 -4.46
CA LEU A 78 -1.62 -3.87 -5.65
C LEU A 78 -0.33 -3.41 -6.33
N PHE A 79 -0.15 -2.09 -6.49
CA PHE A 79 1.01 -1.54 -7.18
C PHE A 79 1.85 -0.61 -6.30
N ALA A 80 3.08 -0.36 -6.76
CA ALA A 80 4.04 0.55 -6.15
C ALA A 80 4.44 1.68 -7.13
N TYR A 81 3.43 2.27 -7.78
CA TYR A 81 3.58 3.44 -8.65
C TYR A 81 3.78 4.72 -7.80
N GLU A 82 4.14 5.84 -8.41
CA GLU A 82 4.34 7.12 -7.73
C GLU A 82 3.06 7.57 -7.01
N SER A 83 1.88 7.21 -7.52
CA SER A 83 0.60 7.46 -6.85
C SER A 83 0.53 6.85 -5.45
N THR A 84 1.23 5.73 -5.18
CA THR A 84 1.26 5.06 -3.87
C THR A 84 2.58 5.22 -3.12
N LEU A 85 3.68 5.58 -3.77
CA LEU A 85 4.99 5.74 -3.13
C LEU A 85 5.37 7.19 -2.82
N HIS A 86 4.92 8.16 -3.62
CA HIS A 86 5.31 9.56 -3.45
C HIS A 86 4.34 10.27 -2.50
N VAL A 87 4.71 10.26 -1.22
CA VAL A 87 3.90 10.82 -0.13
C VAL A 87 4.34 12.22 0.28
N PRO A 88 3.47 13.01 0.92
CA PRO A 88 3.89 14.27 1.53
C PRO A 88 4.97 14.03 2.60
N LEU A 89 5.93 14.94 2.67
CA LEU A 89 6.86 15.04 3.79
C LEU A 89 7.13 16.53 4.07
N ILE A 90 6.58 17.03 5.17
CA ILE A 90 6.81 18.40 5.64
C ILE A 90 7.52 18.30 6.98
N ILE A 91 8.68 18.95 7.08
CA ILE A 91 9.44 19.06 8.32
C ILE A 91 9.48 20.53 8.71
N ALA A 92 8.97 20.85 9.90
CA ALA A 92 8.87 22.20 10.40
C ALA A 92 9.29 22.28 11.86
N GLU A 93 9.80 23.42 12.28
CA GLU A 93 10.00 23.74 13.69
C GLU A 93 8.98 24.80 14.12
N LEU A 94 8.13 24.46 15.09
CA LEU A 94 7.08 25.33 15.62
C LEU A 94 7.39 25.76 17.06
N GLY A 95 7.04 27.00 17.40
CA GLY A 95 7.27 27.58 18.71
C GLY A 95 8.74 27.92 18.99
N GLY A 96 9.00 28.45 20.19
CA GLY A 96 10.35 28.83 20.64
C GLY A 96 11.01 29.94 19.84
N ALA A 97 12.29 30.17 20.14
CA ALA A 97 13.13 31.07 19.35
C ALA A 97 13.42 30.44 17.98
N GLN A 98 13.42 31.26 16.93
CA GLN A 98 13.69 30.77 15.58
C GLN A 98 15.10 30.18 15.50
N THR A 99 15.18 29.01 14.88
CA THR A 99 16.45 28.38 14.52
C THR A 99 16.98 28.96 13.21
N SER A 100 18.23 28.61 12.87
CA SER A 100 18.85 28.97 11.60
C SER A 100 18.42 28.10 10.41
N ALA A 101 17.44 27.20 10.59
CA ALA A 101 17.00 26.32 9.53
C ALA A 101 16.32 27.12 8.38
N PRO A 102 16.54 26.73 7.11
CA PRO A 102 15.87 27.37 5.98
C PRO A 102 14.35 27.24 6.07
N LYS A 103 13.62 28.29 5.66
CA LYS A 103 12.15 28.33 5.68
C LYS A 103 11.59 28.38 4.27
N GLY A 104 10.48 27.66 4.05
CA GLY A 104 9.79 27.62 2.76
C GLY A 104 10.64 27.04 1.62
N VAL A 105 11.62 26.19 1.95
CA VAL A 105 12.50 25.54 0.97
C VAL A 105 11.88 24.20 0.56
N THR A 106 11.89 23.92 -0.74
CA THR A 106 11.55 22.61 -1.30
C THR A 106 12.84 21.86 -1.67
N ILE A 107 12.99 20.65 -1.14
CA ILE A 107 14.12 19.77 -1.45
C ILE A 107 13.61 18.67 -2.38
N ASN A 108 14.19 18.58 -3.57
CA ASN A 108 13.75 17.66 -4.63
C ASN A 108 14.52 16.32 -4.65
N THR A 109 15.48 16.16 -3.73
CA THR A 109 16.23 14.91 -3.56
C THR A 109 15.30 13.85 -2.96
N PRO A 110 15.17 12.66 -3.58
CA PRO A 110 14.37 11.58 -3.01
C PRO A 110 14.86 11.18 -1.62
N VAL A 111 13.91 10.98 -0.70
CA VAL A 111 14.13 10.52 0.67
C VAL A 111 13.16 9.39 1.00
N ARG A 112 13.40 8.65 2.08
CA ARG A 112 12.66 7.42 2.42
C ARG A 112 12.11 7.50 3.83
N HIS A 113 11.00 6.80 4.12
CA HIS A 113 10.46 6.72 5.48
C HIS A 113 11.47 6.21 6.52
N ILE A 114 12.36 5.29 6.13
CA ILE A 114 13.41 4.77 7.02
C ILE A 114 14.38 5.86 7.49
N ASP A 115 14.43 7.01 6.82
CA ASP A 115 15.26 8.16 7.19
C ASP A 115 14.63 9.01 8.32
N LEU A 116 13.33 8.84 8.61
CA LEU A 116 12.62 9.65 9.62
C LEU A 116 13.08 9.32 11.04
N LEU A 117 13.21 8.03 11.39
CA LEU A 117 13.68 7.63 12.71
C LEU A 117 15.07 8.20 13.05
N PRO A 118 16.13 8.03 12.23
CA PRO A 118 17.43 8.62 12.52
C PRO A 118 17.38 10.16 12.55
N THR A 119 16.53 10.80 11.74
CA THR A 119 16.31 12.26 11.80
C THR A 119 15.72 12.72 13.13
N ILE A 120 14.73 11.98 13.66
CA ILE A 120 14.11 12.26 14.96
C ILE A 120 15.13 12.06 16.09
N LEU A 121 15.92 10.98 16.04
CA LEU A 121 16.95 10.70 17.04
C LEU A 121 18.04 11.78 17.07
N ASP A 122 18.51 12.21 15.89
CA ASP A 122 19.47 13.30 15.73
C ASP A 122 18.93 14.61 16.33
N ALA A 123 17.71 15.01 15.97
CA ALA A 123 17.05 16.18 16.55
C ALA A 123 16.85 16.06 18.08
N ALA A 124 16.60 14.85 18.58
CA ALA A 124 16.50 14.57 20.01
C ALA A 124 17.87 14.48 20.70
N GLY A 125 19.01 14.55 19.99
CA GLY A 125 20.34 14.31 20.55
C GLY A 125 20.48 12.91 21.16
N ALA A 126 19.75 11.93 20.62
CA ALA A 126 19.79 10.53 21.02
C ALA A 126 20.65 9.72 20.03
N PRO A 127 21.36 8.69 20.50
CA PRO A 127 22.19 7.88 19.61
C PRO A 127 21.32 7.10 18.62
N ALA A 128 21.69 7.14 17.33
CA ALA A 128 21.18 6.21 16.33
C ALA A 128 21.90 4.86 16.48
N GLY A 129 21.15 3.76 16.55
CA GLY A 129 21.74 2.42 16.57
C GLY A 129 22.38 2.07 15.22
N PRO A 130 23.44 1.24 15.19
CA PRO A 130 24.14 0.87 13.95
C PRO A 130 23.30 0.01 12.99
N SER A 131 22.14 -0.48 13.43
CA SER A 131 21.24 -1.34 12.66
C SER A 131 20.22 -0.58 11.81
N LEU A 132 20.15 0.75 11.92
CA LEU A 132 19.20 1.54 11.13
C LEU A 132 19.64 1.62 9.67
N SER A 133 18.76 1.27 8.74
CA SER A 133 19.03 1.34 7.29
C SER A 133 18.90 2.75 6.71
N GLY A 134 18.26 3.67 7.43
CA GLY A 134 18.11 5.07 7.04
C GLY A 134 19.25 5.97 7.54
N SER A 135 19.23 7.23 7.11
CA SER A 135 20.18 8.25 7.55
C SER A 135 19.44 9.53 7.93
N SER A 136 19.99 10.30 8.87
CA SER A 136 19.39 11.59 9.25
C SER A 136 19.32 12.53 8.04
N LEU A 137 18.18 13.21 7.88
CA LEU A 137 17.94 14.22 6.84
C LEU A 137 18.49 15.60 7.23
N ARG A 138 19.11 15.74 8.41
CA ARG A 138 19.58 17.03 8.94
C ARG A 138 20.54 17.76 8.00
N ASP A 139 21.51 17.05 7.44
CA ASP A 139 22.49 17.64 6.52
C ASP A 139 21.82 18.08 5.21
N LEU A 140 20.92 17.25 4.67
CA LEU A 140 20.14 17.59 3.49
C LEU A 140 19.29 18.85 3.72
N ILE A 141 18.66 18.97 4.89
CA ILE A 141 17.85 20.14 5.27
C ILE A 141 18.72 21.40 5.45
N THR A 142 19.91 21.24 6.05
CA THR A 142 20.77 22.37 6.42
C THR A 142 21.58 22.90 5.23
N PHE A 143 22.09 22.00 4.40
CA PHE A 143 23.07 22.32 3.35
C PHE A 143 22.52 22.15 1.93
N GLY A 144 21.36 21.51 1.76
CA GLY A 144 20.81 21.19 0.44
C GLY A 144 21.61 20.15 -0.35
N ASP A 145 22.61 19.52 0.29
CA ASP A 145 23.45 18.48 -0.28
C ASP A 145 23.02 17.13 0.29
N GLY A 146 22.70 16.19 -0.59
CA GLY A 146 22.40 14.82 -0.23
C GLY A 146 22.77 13.91 -1.38
N ALA A 147 23.62 12.93 -1.09
CA ALA A 147 23.92 11.89 -2.03
C ALA A 147 22.63 11.17 -2.45
N ASP A 148 22.51 10.87 -3.74
CA ASP A 148 21.48 9.96 -4.22
C ASP A 148 21.66 8.60 -3.53
N ARG A 149 20.58 8.10 -2.93
CA ARG A 149 20.56 6.83 -2.20
C ARG A 149 19.53 5.92 -2.86
N PRO A 150 19.97 4.80 -3.46
CA PRO A 150 19.06 3.81 -4.00
C PRO A 150 17.98 3.43 -2.98
N SER A 151 16.74 3.40 -3.45
CA SER A 151 15.57 3.08 -2.64
C SER A 151 14.93 1.81 -3.14
N TYR A 152 14.86 0.80 -2.27
CA TYR A 152 14.08 -0.41 -2.52
C TYR A 152 12.60 -0.15 -2.23
N PHE A 153 11.72 -0.73 -3.03
CA PHE A 153 10.28 -0.77 -2.78
C PHE A 153 9.66 -2.09 -3.24
N GLU A 154 8.50 -2.43 -2.68
CA GLU A 154 7.75 -3.63 -3.07
C GLU A 154 6.24 -3.45 -2.82
N ALA A 155 5.43 -4.22 -3.56
CA ALA A 155 4.01 -4.42 -3.28
C ALA A 155 3.72 -5.92 -3.28
N MET A 156 3.59 -6.50 -2.09
CA MET A 156 3.55 -7.95 -1.89
C MET A 156 2.14 -8.49 -1.60
N SER A 157 1.15 -7.62 -1.37
CA SER A 157 -0.20 -8.03 -0.98
C SER A 157 -0.83 -8.98 -2.00
N ALA A 158 -0.73 -8.69 -3.30
CA ALA A 158 -1.25 -9.58 -4.34
C ALA A 158 -0.47 -10.90 -4.45
N ASN A 159 0.84 -10.89 -4.19
CA ASN A 159 1.64 -12.12 -4.15
C ASN A 159 1.24 -13.00 -2.96
N ILE A 160 1.15 -12.40 -1.78
CA ILE A 160 0.85 -13.11 -0.53
C ILE A 160 -0.59 -13.61 -0.57
N ALA A 161 -1.55 -12.77 -0.94
CA ALA A 161 -2.97 -13.13 -0.92
C ALA A 161 -3.37 -14.06 -2.07
N ARG A 162 -2.80 -13.87 -3.27
CA ARG A 162 -3.35 -14.45 -4.52
C ARG A 162 -2.33 -15.22 -5.35
N GLY A 163 -1.05 -15.20 -4.96
CA GLY A 163 0.00 -15.90 -5.70
C GLY A 163 0.29 -15.27 -7.06
N TRP A 164 -0.02 -13.98 -7.23
CA TRP A 164 0.39 -13.20 -8.40
C TRP A 164 1.89 -12.90 -8.34
N ALA A 165 2.47 -12.41 -9.44
CA ALA A 165 3.89 -12.06 -9.47
C ALA A 165 4.22 -11.00 -8.40
N PRO A 166 5.30 -11.16 -7.63
CA PRO A 166 5.70 -10.20 -6.61
C PRO A 166 6.26 -8.94 -7.26
N LEU A 167 5.67 -7.79 -6.96
CA LEU A 167 6.19 -6.51 -7.44
C LEU A 167 7.31 -6.05 -6.52
N ARG A 168 8.51 -5.90 -7.09
CA ARG A 168 9.67 -5.30 -6.42
C ARG A 168 10.29 -4.27 -7.33
N GLY A 169 11.06 -3.34 -6.77
CA GLY A 169 11.72 -2.35 -7.59
C GLY A 169 12.78 -1.56 -6.86
N VAL A 170 13.48 -0.76 -7.66
CA VAL A 170 14.49 0.17 -7.17
C VAL A 170 14.31 1.54 -7.84
N LEU A 171 14.45 2.59 -7.03
CA LEU A 171 14.60 3.97 -7.49
C LEU A 171 16.06 4.38 -7.29
N VAL A 172 16.71 4.83 -8.37
CA VAL A 172 18.06 5.41 -8.35
C VAL A 172 17.99 6.76 -9.03
N GLY A 173 18.20 7.84 -8.27
CA GLY A 173 17.95 9.20 -8.71
C GLY A 173 16.47 9.36 -9.07
N ARG A 174 16.19 9.56 -10.36
CA ARG A 174 14.83 9.65 -10.90
C ARG A 174 14.48 8.51 -11.85
N GLU A 175 15.32 7.49 -11.95
CA GLU A 175 15.02 6.28 -12.73
C GLU A 175 14.41 5.21 -11.81
N LYS A 176 13.19 4.80 -12.13
CA LYS A 176 12.43 3.81 -11.36
C LYS A 176 12.27 2.54 -12.17
N PHE A 177 12.77 1.44 -11.62
CA PHE A 177 12.68 0.12 -12.22
C PHE A 177 11.75 -0.78 -11.40
N ILE A 178 10.83 -1.45 -12.09
CA ILE A 178 9.86 -2.40 -11.52
C ILE A 178 10.12 -3.78 -12.12
N ASP A 179 10.50 -4.71 -11.26
CA ASP A 179 10.73 -6.13 -11.57
C ASP A 179 9.41 -6.89 -11.45
N LEU A 180 8.86 -7.21 -12.61
CA LEU A 180 7.67 -8.04 -12.82
C LEU A 180 7.88 -8.84 -14.11
N PRO A 181 7.08 -9.89 -14.39
CA PRO A 181 7.17 -10.63 -15.65
C PRO A 181 7.12 -9.71 -16.88
N ILE A 182 6.30 -8.66 -16.81
CA ILE A 182 6.37 -7.51 -17.73
C ILE A 182 7.11 -6.39 -16.98
N ALA A 183 8.43 -6.32 -17.17
CA ALA A 183 9.29 -5.34 -16.52
C ALA A 183 9.00 -3.91 -16.97
N GLU A 184 9.25 -2.94 -16.08
CA GLU A 184 9.02 -1.53 -16.37
C GLU A 184 10.20 -0.67 -15.93
N LEU A 185 10.52 0.34 -16.74
CA LEU A 185 11.51 1.36 -16.42
C LEU A 185 10.92 2.73 -16.77
N TYR A 186 10.99 3.66 -15.83
CA TYR A 186 10.49 5.03 -15.97
C TYR A 186 11.58 6.05 -15.65
N ASP A 187 11.57 7.16 -16.37
CA ASP A 187 12.28 8.39 -16.01
C ASP A 187 11.28 9.36 -15.39
N LEU A 188 11.29 9.45 -14.06
CA LEU A 188 10.35 10.26 -13.28
C LEU A 188 10.59 11.76 -13.43
N GLN A 189 11.70 12.20 -14.04
CA GLN A 189 11.87 13.61 -14.38
C GLN A 189 11.01 13.99 -15.59
N ALA A 190 10.91 13.09 -16.57
CA ALA A 190 10.14 13.29 -17.79
C ALA A 190 8.69 12.77 -17.69
N ASP A 191 8.44 11.81 -16.82
CA ASP A 191 7.17 11.08 -16.72
C ASP A 191 6.83 10.75 -15.26
N THR A 192 6.33 11.77 -14.54
CA THR A 192 5.92 11.63 -13.13
C THR A 192 4.69 10.75 -12.92
N LYS A 193 3.98 10.37 -13.99
CA LYS A 193 2.80 9.49 -13.94
C LYS A 193 3.09 8.08 -14.43
N GLU A 194 4.34 7.78 -14.77
CA GLU A 194 4.79 6.46 -15.20
C GLU A 194 3.97 5.90 -16.38
N ARG A 195 3.59 6.74 -17.34
CA ARG A 195 2.75 6.33 -18.48
C ARG A 195 3.55 5.73 -19.63
N ARG A 196 4.85 5.97 -19.69
CA ARG A 196 5.72 5.55 -20.78
C ARG A 196 6.82 4.63 -20.25
N ASN A 197 6.58 3.33 -20.32
CA ASN A 197 7.60 2.33 -20.06
C ASN A 197 8.70 2.40 -21.14
N ILE A 198 9.94 2.67 -20.72
CA ILE A 198 11.12 2.80 -21.60
C ILE A 198 12.09 1.62 -21.51
N VAL A 199 11.72 0.52 -20.85
CA VAL A 199 12.61 -0.64 -20.61
C VAL A 199 13.21 -1.19 -21.90
N ALA A 200 12.41 -1.34 -22.96
CA ALA A 200 12.83 -1.88 -24.25
C ALA A 200 13.86 -1.00 -24.99
N VAL A 201 13.93 0.30 -24.66
CA VAL A 201 14.84 1.27 -25.27
C VAL A 201 16.17 1.37 -24.49
N ARG A 202 16.19 0.96 -23.22
CA ARG A 202 17.31 1.15 -22.28
C ARG A 202 17.72 -0.16 -21.60
N THR A 203 17.90 -1.22 -22.39
CA THR A 203 18.23 -2.59 -21.93
C THR A 203 19.52 -2.68 -21.09
N ASP A 204 20.55 -1.88 -21.40
CA ASP A 204 21.75 -1.81 -20.56
C ASP A 204 21.45 -1.22 -19.17
N ARG A 205 20.54 -0.23 -19.11
CA ARG A 205 20.15 0.42 -17.85
C ARG A 205 19.27 -0.49 -17.00
N GLU A 206 18.36 -1.22 -17.62
CA GLU A 206 17.57 -2.28 -16.99
C GLU A 206 18.50 -3.25 -16.23
N ARG A 207 19.54 -3.77 -16.89
CA ARG A 207 20.49 -4.70 -16.27
C ARG A 207 21.19 -4.11 -15.05
N VAL A 208 21.60 -2.84 -15.14
CA VAL A 208 22.23 -2.13 -14.01
C VAL A 208 21.27 -2.03 -12.84
N LEU A 209 20.04 -1.56 -13.07
CA LEU A 209 19.04 -1.38 -12.03
C LEU A 209 18.58 -2.71 -11.43
N TYR A 210 18.46 -3.76 -12.25
CA TYR A 210 18.18 -5.11 -11.78
C TYR A 210 19.30 -5.65 -10.87
N ASN A 211 20.58 -5.39 -11.20
CA ASN A 211 21.70 -5.75 -10.32
C ASN A 211 21.70 -4.91 -9.03
N THR A 212 21.34 -3.63 -9.09
CA THR A 212 21.14 -2.79 -7.90
C THR A 212 20.04 -3.35 -7.02
N LEU A 213 18.89 -3.73 -7.58
CA LEU A 213 17.80 -4.37 -6.86
C LEU A 213 18.27 -5.62 -6.12
N LYS A 214 19.05 -6.48 -6.78
CA LYS A 214 19.64 -7.69 -6.17
C LYS A 214 20.64 -7.42 -5.04
N SER A 215 21.23 -6.22 -5.00
CA SER A 215 22.18 -5.87 -3.93
C SER A 215 21.48 -5.59 -2.60
N PHE A 216 20.18 -5.34 -2.60
CA PHE A 216 19.41 -5.23 -1.36
C PHE A 216 19.24 -6.62 -0.74
N ASN A 217 19.80 -6.80 0.45
CA ASN A 217 19.64 -8.02 1.25
C ASN A 217 18.28 -8.02 1.97
N VAL A 218 17.20 -8.09 1.19
CA VAL A 218 15.84 -8.12 1.72
C VAL A 218 15.49 -9.57 2.05
N ALA A 219 15.15 -9.84 3.31
CA ALA A 219 14.60 -11.13 3.68
C ALA A 219 13.36 -11.41 2.82
N PRO A 220 13.09 -12.68 2.43
CA PRO A 220 11.82 -13.01 1.82
C PRO A 220 10.67 -12.46 2.68
N PRO A 221 9.55 -12.01 2.07
CA PRO A 221 8.40 -11.54 2.83
C PRO A 221 8.05 -12.58 3.88
N GLY A 222 7.87 -12.15 5.12
CA GLY A 222 7.39 -13.01 6.20
C GLY A 222 6.01 -13.51 5.82
N ARG A 223 5.94 -14.69 5.21
CA ARG A 223 4.66 -15.38 5.04
C ARG A 223 4.25 -15.85 6.41
N PRO A 224 3.05 -15.51 6.91
CA PRO A 224 2.58 -16.02 8.18
C PRO A 224 2.82 -17.53 8.23
N GLN A 225 3.68 -17.97 9.14
CA GLN A 225 3.71 -19.38 9.49
C GLN A 225 2.40 -19.71 10.21
N ALA A 226 2.09 -21.00 10.37
CA ALA A 226 0.97 -21.39 11.20
C ALA A 226 1.20 -20.85 12.63
N GLU A 227 0.57 -19.73 12.94
CA GLU A 227 0.54 -19.15 14.28
C GLU A 227 -0.21 -20.11 15.20
N SER A 228 0.09 -20.09 16.50
CA SER A 228 -0.68 -20.85 17.47
C SER A 228 -2.15 -20.44 17.41
N THR A 229 -3.07 -21.37 17.71
CA THR A 229 -4.52 -21.10 17.76
C THR A 229 -4.85 -19.86 18.58
N ASP A 230 -4.13 -19.66 19.69
CA ASP A 230 -4.34 -18.55 20.62
C ASP A 230 -3.93 -17.20 19.99
N THR A 231 -2.83 -17.16 19.23
CA THR A 231 -2.40 -15.96 18.49
C THR A 231 -3.36 -15.67 17.33
N VAL A 232 -3.85 -16.72 16.66
CA VAL A 232 -4.86 -16.58 15.60
C VAL A 232 -6.16 -16.01 16.16
N GLU A 233 -6.63 -16.46 17.32
CA GLU A 233 -7.83 -15.92 17.95
C GLU A 233 -7.64 -14.48 18.43
N ALA A 234 -6.48 -14.16 19.02
CA ALA A 234 -6.14 -12.81 19.43
C ALA A 234 -6.10 -11.84 18.23
N LEU A 235 -5.39 -12.20 17.16
CA LEU A 235 -5.32 -11.40 15.94
C LEU A 235 -6.70 -11.32 15.23
N ARG A 236 -7.52 -12.37 15.28
CA ARG A 236 -8.90 -12.35 14.77
C ARG A 236 -9.77 -11.38 15.58
N SER A 237 -9.64 -11.34 16.91
CA SER A 237 -10.37 -10.40 17.78
C SER A 237 -9.98 -8.93 17.54
N LEU A 238 -8.76 -8.71 17.06
CA LEU A 238 -8.23 -7.39 16.72
C LEU A 238 -8.44 -7.03 15.23
N GLY A 239 -9.03 -7.92 14.44
CA GLY A 239 -9.32 -7.72 13.01
C GLY A 239 -8.13 -7.92 12.06
N TYR A 240 -7.00 -8.44 12.54
CA TYR A 240 -5.76 -8.62 11.76
C TYR A 240 -5.67 -9.93 10.96
N ILE A 241 -6.63 -10.86 11.11
CA ILE A 241 -6.67 -12.09 10.31
C ILE A 241 -7.83 -12.04 9.33
N GLY A 242 -7.50 -11.94 8.04
CA GLY A 242 -8.52 -11.86 6.99
C GLY A 242 -8.05 -12.16 5.57
N GLY A 243 -7.00 -12.97 5.36
CA GLY A 243 -6.60 -13.34 4.01
C GLY A 243 -5.78 -14.62 3.90
N ALA A 244 -6.09 -15.41 2.87
CA ALA A 244 -5.35 -16.60 2.50
C ALA A 244 -3.91 -16.25 2.20
N VAL A 245 -2.98 -17.11 2.62
CA VAL A 245 -1.60 -17.07 2.10
C VAL A 245 -1.52 -18.04 0.93
N ALA A 246 -1.32 -17.51 -0.27
CA ALA A 246 -1.09 -18.30 -1.46
C ALA A 246 0.25 -19.07 -1.38
N ALA A 247 0.34 -20.21 -2.07
CA ALA A 247 1.57 -21.00 -2.12
C ALA A 247 2.72 -20.23 -2.82
N VAL A 248 3.98 -20.51 -2.45
CA VAL A 248 5.13 -19.94 -3.17
C VAL A 248 5.23 -20.63 -4.51
N ARG A 249 5.40 -19.87 -5.59
CA ARG A 249 5.68 -20.40 -6.92
C ARG A 249 7.13 -20.14 -7.29
N GLU A 250 7.76 -21.11 -7.94
CA GLU A 250 9.15 -21.00 -8.41
C GLU A 250 9.29 -20.05 -9.61
N ARG A 251 8.22 -19.90 -10.40
CA ARG A 251 8.21 -19.07 -11.60
C ARG A 251 6.86 -18.39 -11.78
N TYR A 252 6.91 -17.13 -12.22
CA TYR A 252 5.77 -16.31 -12.62
C TYR A 252 5.90 -15.98 -14.11
N THR A 253 4.78 -15.93 -14.81
CA THR A 253 4.71 -15.57 -16.23
C THR A 253 3.93 -14.27 -16.41
N GLU A 254 3.84 -13.74 -17.63
CA GLU A 254 2.98 -12.57 -17.91
C GLU A 254 1.51 -12.80 -17.50
N ALA A 255 1.02 -14.05 -17.49
CA ALA A 255 -0.34 -14.37 -17.03
C ALA A 255 -0.53 -14.15 -15.51
N ASP A 256 0.58 -14.09 -14.77
CA ASP A 256 0.60 -13.84 -13.32
C ASP A 256 0.90 -12.37 -12.99
N ASP A 257 1.16 -11.54 -14.01
CA ASP A 257 1.49 -10.13 -13.83
C ASP A 257 0.27 -9.33 -13.34
N PRO A 258 0.35 -8.59 -12.21
CA PRO A 258 -0.73 -7.76 -11.71
C PRO A 258 -1.37 -6.83 -12.76
N LYS A 259 -0.60 -6.35 -13.74
CA LYS A 259 -1.10 -5.49 -14.83
C LYS A 259 -2.10 -6.19 -15.74
N LYS A 260 -2.00 -7.52 -15.89
CA LYS A 260 -2.97 -8.34 -16.66
C LYS A 260 -4.19 -8.72 -15.82
N LEU A 261 -4.12 -8.55 -14.50
CA LEU A 261 -5.08 -9.09 -13.54
C LEU A 261 -5.90 -8.03 -12.81
N ILE A 262 -5.50 -6.75 -12.88
CA ILE A 262 -6.21 -5.62 -12.28
C ILE A 262 -7.70 -5.57 -12.67
N ALA A 263 -8.05 -5.92 -13.90
CA ALA A 263 -9.46 -5.96 -14.32
C ALA A 263 -10.29 -7.01 -13.56
N LEU A 264 -9.67 -8.13 -13.15
CA LEU A 264 -10.32 -9.11 -12.29
C LEU A 264 -10.52 -8.55 -10.88
N GLU A 265 -9.52 -7.86 -10.33
CA GLU A 265 -9.61 -7.19 -9.01
C GLU A 265 -10.75 -6.17 -9.00
N GLN A 266 -10.80 -5.30 -10.02
CA GLN A 266 -11.87 -4.31 -10.18
C GLN A 266 -13.25 -4.97 -10.22
N THR A 267 -13.38 -6.08 -10.97
CA THR A 267 -14.64 -6.83 -11.06
C THR A 267 -15.04 -7.41 -9.69
N MET A 268 -14.08 -7.95 -8.92
CA MET A 268 -14.35 -8.48 -7.58
C MET A 268 -14.75 -7.39 -6.58
N THR A 269 -14.13 -6.22 -6.66
CA THR A 269 -14.48 -5.05 -5.85
C THR A 269 -15.88 -4.54 -6.20
N GLN A 270 -16.19 -4.42 -7.49
CA GLN A 270 -17.54 -4.05 -7.97
C GLN A 270 -18.61 -5.05 -7.51
N ALA A 271 -18.30 -6.36 -7.54
CA ALA A 271 -19.20 -7.39 -7.04
C ALA A 271 -19.51 -7.22 -5.55
N MET A 272 -18.51 -6.92 -4.72
CA MET A 272 -18.71 -6.67 -3.30
C MET A 272 -19.52 -5.39 -3.05
N THR A 273 -19.27 -4.34 -3.83
CA THR A 273 -20.07 -3.10 -3.79
C THR A 273 -21.53 -3.36 -4.17
N ALA A 274 -21.77 -4.12 -5.23
CA ALA A 274 -23.11 -4.52 -5.66
C ALA A 274 -23.84 -5.32 -4.56
N TYR A 275 -23.15 -6.28 -3.93
CA TYR A 275 -23.69 -7.04 -2.80
C TYR A 275 -24.08 -6.13 -1.62
N ARG A 276 -23.19 -5.21 -1.21
CA ARG A 276 -23.46 -4.24 -0.13
C ARG A 276 -24.64 -3.31 -0.46
N ALA A 277 -24.88 -3.03 -1.74
CA ALA A 277 -26.02 -2.27 -2.22
C ALA A 277 -27.30 -3.12 -2.40
N GLY A 278 -27.30 -4.38 -1.99
CA GLY A 278 -28.45 -5.29 -2.12
C GLY A 278 -28.65 -5.88 -3.53
N LYS A 279 -27.77 -5.60 -4.49
CA LYS A 279 -27.80 -6.14 -5.86
C LYS A 279 -27.13 -7.51 -5.91
N VAL A 280 -27.77 -8.48 -5.24
CA VAL A 280 -27.21 -9.82 -5.02
C VAL A 280 -26.93 -10.56 -6.33
N ASP A 281 -27.86 -10.55 -7.28
CA ASP A 281 -27.71 -11.30 -8.54
C ASP A 281 -26.58 -10.73 -9.42
N ASP A 282 -26.40 -9.39 -9.42
CA ASP A 282 -25.28 -8.73 -10.10
C ASP A 282 -23.95 -9.17 -9.49
N ALA A 283 -23.84 -9.19 -8.16
CA ALA A 283 -22.63 -9.63 -7.46
C ALA A 283 -22.29 -11.10 -7.79
N ILE A 284 -23.29 -11.97 -7.79
CA ILE A 284 -23.13 -13.39 -8.16
C ILE A 284 -22.63 -13.52 -9.61
N ALA A 285 -23.25 -12.80 -10.55
CA ALA A 285 -22.86 -12.83 -11.95
C ALA A 285 -21.42 -12.36 -12.16
N MET A 286 -21.01 -11.30 -11.47
CA MET A 286 -19.64 -10.78 -11.53
C MET A 286 -18.61 -11.77 -10.98
N TYR A 287 -18.85 -12.38 -9.80
CA TYR A 287 -17.93 -13.40 -9.29
C TYR A 287 -17.83 -14.63 -10.19
N LYS A 288 -18.96 -15.10 -10.75
CA LYS A 288 -18.95 -16.17 -11.76
C LYS A 288 -18.13 -15.78 -12.99
N SER A 289 -18.23 -14.54 -13.45
CA SER A 289 -17.41 -14.06 -14.58
C SER A 289 -15.92 -14.05 -14.26
N VAL A 290 -15.51 -13.74 -13.02
CA VAL A 290 -14.09 -13.82 -12.62
C VAL A 290 -13.61 -15.26 -12.66
N ILE A 291 -14.38 -16.19 -12.07
CA ILE A 291 -14.07 -17.63 -12.06
C ILE A 291 -13.97 -18.19 -13.48
N ALA A 292 -14.89 -17.80 -14.38
CA ALA A 292 -14.88 -18.25 -15.77
C ALA A 292 -13.66 -17.76 -16.56
N ARG A 293 -13.14 -16.57 -16.24
CA ARG A 293 -11.93 -16.01 -16.87
C ARG A 293 -10.65 -16.60 -16.29
N ARG A 294 -10.65 -16.89 -14.98
CA ARG A 294 -9.49 -17.38 -14.25
C ARG A 294 -9.92 -18.32 -13.12
N ALA A 295 -9.97 -19.61 -13.45
CA ALA A 295 -10.52 -20.65 -12.58
C ALA A 295 -9.69 -20.98 -11.34
N ASP A 296 -8.44 -20.49 -11.25
CA ASP A 296 -7.56 -20.58 -10.07
C ASP A 296 -7.73 -19.40 -9.09
N THR A 297 -8.68 -18.48 -9.34
CA THR A 297 -8.93 -17.30 -8.46
C THR A 297 -9.68 -17.70 -7.19
N GLU A 298 -8.95 -18.13 -6.17
CA GLU A 298 -9.47 -18.56 -4.86
C GLU A 298 -10.47 -17.56 -4.24
N ASP A 299 -10.06 -16.29 -4.15
CA ASP A 299 -10.85 -15.20 -3.56
C ASP A 299 -12.25 -15.08 -4.18
N ALA A 300 -12.38 -15.34 -5.48
CA ALA A 300 -13.66 -15.25 -6.18
C ALA A 300 -14.62 -16.37 -5.75
N TYR A 301 -14.14 -17.60 -5.56
CA TYR A 301 -14.96 -18.70 -5.03
C TYR A 301 -15.38 -18.43 -3.60
N ARG A 302 -14.45 -17.99 -2.74
CA ARG A 302 -14.74 -17.72 -1.32
C ARG A 302 -15.76 -16.59 -1.17
N LYS A 303 -15.62 -15.50 -1.92
CA LYS A 303 -16.57 -14.37 -1.90
C LYS A 303 -17.93 -14.76 -2.51
N LEU A 304 -17.96 -15.57 -3.58
CA LEU A 304 -19.20 -16.08 -4.14
C LEU A 304 -19.94 -16.99 -3.15
N ALA A 305 -19.23 -17.92 -2.53
CA ALA A 305 -19.79 -18.81 -1.51
C ALA A 305 -20.32 -18.01 -0.30
N PHE A 306 -19.59 -16.98 0.13
CA PHE A 306 -20.07 -16.05 1.16
C PHE A 306 -21.38 -15.37 0.77
N VAL A 307 -21.48 -14.83 -0.45
CA VAL A 307 -22.72 -14.18 -0.93
C VAL A 307 -23.89 -15.18 -0.95
N TYR A 308 -23.68 -16.41 -1.44
CA TYR A 308 -24.71 -17.45 -1.40
C TYR A 308 -25.14 -17.80 0.02
N TRP A 309 -24.18 -17.97 0.93
CA TRP A 309 -24.45 -18.29 2.33
C TRP A 309 -25.30 -17.20 3.00
N GLN A 310 -24.89 -15.94 2.88
CA GLN A 310 -25.60 -14.80 3.49
C GLN A 310 -26.99 -14.57 2.93
N THR A 311 -27.27 -15.08 1.73
CA THR A 311 -28.56 -14.90 1.05
C THR A 311 -29.46 -16.14 1.13
N GLY A 312 -29.15 -17.07 2.03
CA GLY A 312 -29.97 -18.25 2.29
C GLY A 312 -29.88 -19.34 1.22
N ARG A 313 -28.76 -19.40 0.47
CA ARG A 313 -28.48 -20.39 -0.57
C ARG A 313 -27.31 -21.32 -0.17
N PRO A 314 -27.41 -22.09 0.92
CA PRO A 314 -26.29 -22.88 1.46
C PRO A 314 -25.80 -23.98 0.51
N VAL A 315 -26.70 -24.60 -0.26
CA VAL A 315 -26.34 -25.62 -1.26
C VAL A 315 -25.44 -25.03 -2.35
N ASP A 316 -25.76 -23.82 -2.84
CA ASP A 316 -24.94 -23.12 -3.83
C ASP A 316 -23.58 -22.71 -3.25
N ALA A 317 -23.54 -22.31 -1.97
CA ALA A 317 -22.29 -21.96 -1.27
C ALA A 317 -21.34 -23.16 -1.18
N VAL A 318 -21.83 -24.31 -0.70
CA VAL A 318 -21.05 -25.55 -0.61
C VAL A 318 -20.60 -26.00 -2.00
N SER A 319 -21.51 -26.04 -2.98
CA SER A 319 -21.19 -26.43 -4.35
C SER A 319 -20.10 -25.55 -4.99
N THR A 320 -20.11 -24.25 -4.68
CA THR A 320 -19.09 -23.30 -5.13
C THR A 320 -17.71 -23.63 -4.57
N LEU A 321 -17.60 -23.95 -3.28
CA LEU A 321 -16.31 -24.30 -2.65
C LEU A 321 -15.80 -25.67 -3.14
N GLU A 322 -16.68 -26.64 -3.34
CA GLU A 322 -16.30 -27.91 -3.97
C GLU A 322 -15.82 -27.72 -5.41
N ALA A 323 -16.45 -26.80 -6.16
CA ALA A 323 -16.00 -26.45 -7.52
C ALA A 323 -14.60 -25.84 -7.51
N ALA A 324 -14.27 -25.02 -6.51
CA ALA A 324 -12.93 -24.49 -6.32
C ALA A 324 -11.91 -25.63 -6.15
N LEU A 325 -12.20 -26.61 -5.28
CA LEU A 325 -11.32 -27.78 -5.08
C LEU A 325 -11.14 -28.59 -6.38
N ARG A 326 -12.20 -28.79 -7.16
CA ARG A 326 -12.14 -29.45 -8.48
C ARG A 326 -11.31 -28.66 -9.49
N ALA A 327 -11.29 -27.33 -9.40
CA ALA A 327 -10.48 -26.45 -10.23
C ALA A 327 -9.01 -26.36 -9.78
N GLY A 328 -8.60 -27.12 -8.75
CA GLY A 328 -7.22 -27.12 -8.24
C GLY A 328 -6.92 -25.98 -7.27
N VAL A 329 -7.94 -25.27 -6.77
CA VAL A 329 -7.80 -24.25 -5.72
C VAL A 329 -7.65 -24.96 -4.37
N THR A 330 -6.41 -25.22 -3.96
CA THR A 330 -6.10 -26.06 -2.79
C THR A 330 -5.75 -25.31 -1.51
N GLN A 331 -5.88 -23.98 -1.50
CA GLN A 331 -5.58 -23.12 -0.36
C GLN A 331 -6.40 -23.53 0.87
N SER A 332 -5.80 -23.39 2.06
CA SER A 332 -6.41 -23.84 3.33
C SER A 332 -7.75 -23.15 3.62
N GLU A 333 -7.93 -21.89 3.21
CA GLU A 333 -9.15 -21.13 3.50
C GLU A 333 -10.40 -21.70 2.83
N VAL A 334 -10.30 -22.20 1.59
CA VAL A 334 -11.42 -22.86 0.91
C VAL A 334 -11.86 -24.10 1.69
N LYS A 335 -10.90 -24.90 2.17
CA LYS A 335 -11.17 -26.11 2.95
C LYS A 335 -11.77 -25.79 4.31
N ILE A 336 -11.24 -24.77 5.00
CA ILE A 336 -11.77 -24.29 6.28
C ILE A 336 -13.20 -23.80 6.10
N LYS A 337 -13.46 -22.95 5.10
CA LYS A 337 -14.79 -22.42 4.83
C LYS A 337 -15.78 -23.51 4.43
N LEU A 338 -15.34 -24.51 3.67
CA LEU A 338 -16.18 -25.66 3.32
C LEU A 338 -16.54 -26.47 4.58
N GLY A 339 -15.58 -26.69 5.48
CA GLY A 339 -15.83 -27.33 6.77
C GLY A 339 -16.77 -26.55 7.69
N GLU A 340 -16.77 -25.21 7.64
CA GLU A 340 -17.72 -24.38 8.38
C GLU A 340 -19.15 -24.43 7.82
N TYR A 341 -19.33 -24.80 6.55
CA TYR A 341 -20.63 -24.81 5.86
C TYR A 341 -21.31 -26.18 5.81
N LEU A 342 -20.60 -27.24 6.21
CA LEU A 342 -21.10 -28.62 6.29
C LEU A 342 -21.61 -28.95 7.71
#